data_AF-A0A564NJU4-F1
#
_entry.id   AF-A0A564NJU4-F1
#
_cell.length_a   1.000
_cell.length_b   1.000
_cell.length_c   1.000
_cell.angle_alpha   90.00
_cell.angle_beta   90.00
_cell.angle_gamma   90.00
#
_symmetry.space_group_name_H-M   'P 1'
#
loop_
_entity.id
_entity.type
_entity.pdbx_description
1 polymer ?
#
loop_
_entity_poly.entity_id
_entity_poly.type
_entity_poly.pdbx_seq_one_letter_code
_entity_poly.pdbx_strand_id
1 'polypeptide(L)'
;MLIYSSDQYFSLAMDEILNEFKNKETKDLILVDSGMKDLYIFEVKMLSGILYQDSFSALINSQYISLPRNTDIIQLQNCISAGVIPLDKRDKKMDMTRMEESVLRALYAGLSMNDIAEHYGMSSKRVSSLKRGALTKMGIENIPLFFSLLRCWNFFWPFISCFYPTAVKSTERTMIVSNEPLVRY
;
A
#
# COMPACT_ATOMS: atom_id res chain seq x y z
N MET A 1 7.76 7.36 11.33
CA MET A 1 6.58 6.84 10.61
C MET A 1 5.81 8.02 10.08
N LEU A 2 5.31 7.96 8.84
CA LEU A 2 4.35 8.95 8.34
C LEU A 2 2.94 8.50 8.67
N ILE A 3 2.10 9.41 9.14
CA ILE A 3 0.71 9.13 9.50
C ILE A 3 -0.21 9.88 8.54
N TYR A 4 -1.09 9.13 7.89
CA TYR A 4 -2.11 9.65 6.99
C TYR A 4 -3.49 9.32 7.56
N SER A 5 -4.13 10.32 8.16
CA SER A 5 -5.50 10.25 8.65
C SER A 5 -6.25 11.52 8.27
N SER A 6 -7.56 11.40 8.08
CA SER A 6 -8.46 12.57 8.02
C SER A 6 -8.92 13.03 9.42
N ASP A 7 -8.62 12.26 10.46
CA ASP A 7 -8.92 12.58 11.86
C ASP A 7 -7.69 13.26 12.50
N GLN A 8 -7.78 14.58 12.68
CA GLN A 8 -6.69 15.38 13.23
C GLN A 8 -6.35 14.98 14.68
N TYR A 9 -7.33 14.56 15.48
CA TYR A 9 -7.08 14.12 16.86
C TYR A 9 -6.32 12.80 16.88
N PHE A 10 -6.69 11.89 15.98
CA PHE A 10 -5.95 10.65 15.79
C PHE A 10 -4.49 10.91 15.39
N SER A 11 -4.25 11.80 14.42
CA SER A 11 -2.90 12.17 14.01
C SER A 11 -2.08 12.75 15.17
N LEU A 12 -2.64 13.67 15.95
CA LEU A 12 -1.95 14.27 17.10
C LEU A 12 -1.61 13.23 18.18
N ALA A 13 -2.55 12.36 18.52
CA ALA A 13 -2.31 11.30 19.50
C ALA A 13 -1.23 10.32 19.01
N MET A 14 -1.25 9.96 17.73
CA MET A 14 -0.25 9.10 17.14
C MET A 14 1.14 9.75 17.08
N ASP A 15 1.24 11.05 16.82
CA ASP A 15 2.50 11.79 16.88
C ASP A 15 3.07 11.82 18.30
N GLU A 16 2.23 12.02 19.32
CA GLU A 16 2.65 11.97 20.73
C GLU A 16 3.16 10.58 21.11
N ILE A 17 2.39 9.54 20.79
CA ILE A 17 2.74 8.13 20.97
C ILE A 17 4.09 7.82 20.27
N LEU A 18 4.27 8.27 19.02
CA LEU A 18 5.50 8.05 18.27
C LEU A 18 6.71 8.81 18.84
N ASN A 19 6.51 10.00 19.42
CA ASN A 19 7.59 10.77 20.05
C ASN A 19 8.13 10.09 21.31
N GLU A 20 7.28 9.35 22.03
CA GLU A 20 7.72 8.49 23.14
C GLU A 20 8.58 7.33 22.62
N PHE A 21 8.27 6.80 21.44
CA PHE A 21 9.10 5.82 20.74
C PHE A 21 10.26 6.49 20.01
N LYS A 22 11.34 6.82 20.73
CA LYS A 22 12.64 7.23 20.14
C LYS A 22 13.32 6.10 19.35
N ASN A 23 12.58 5.31 18.57
CA ASN A 23 13.06 4.14 17.86
C ASN A 23 13.31 4.49 16.37
N LYS A 24 14.52 4.21 15.88
CA LYS A 24 14.97 4.59 14.52
C LYS A 24 14.23 3.84 13.41
N GLU A 25 13.67 2.68 13.70
CA GLU A 25 13.08 1.76 12.73
C GLU A 25 11.72 2.21 12.17
N THR A 26 11.05 3.17 12.83
CA THR A 26 9.73 3.63 12.38
C THR A 26 9.78 4.55 11.16
N LYS A 27 10.96 5.00 10.73
CA LYS A 27 11.12 5.97 9.62
C LYS A 27 10.67 5.43 8.27
N ASP A 28 10.71 4.12 8.09
CA ASP A 28 10.35 3.44 6.84
C ASP A 28 8.91 2.90 6.84
N LEU A 29 8.08 3.34 7.80
CA LEU A 29 6.68 2.95 7.92
C LEU A 29 5.74 4.10 7.54
N ILE A 30 4.64 3.73 6.89
CA ILE A 30 3.50 4.59 6.61
C ILE A 30 2.27 3.97 7.27
N LEU A 31 1.60 4.72 8.14
CA LEU A 31 0.32 4.35 8.72
C LEU A 31 -0.80 5.12 8.01
N VAL A 32 -1.82 4.39 7.54
CA VAL A 32 -3.01 4.93 6.90
C VAL A 32 -4.22 4.60 7.75
N ASP A 33 -4.91 5.63 8.23
CA ASP A 33 -6.22 5.52 8.86
C ASP A 33 -7.31 5.74 7.82
N SER A 34 -8.07 4.68 7.53
CA SER A 34 -9.19 4.74 6.59
C SER A 34 -10.43 5.45 7.17
N GLY A 35 -10.40 5.85 8.45
CA GLY A 35 -11.52 6.39 9.21
C GLY A 35 -12.58 5.35 9.58
N MET A 36 -12.30 4.07 9.34
CA MET A 36 -13.24 2.97 9.52
C MET A 36 -12.69 1.94 10.53
N LYS A 37 -12.80 0.65 10.21
CA LYS A 37 -12.55 -0.45 11.12
C LYS A 37 -11.07 -0.63 11.49
N ASP A 38 -10.19 -0.49 10.50
CA ASP A 38 -8.79 -0.87 10.62
C ASP A 38 -7.83 0.27 10.24
N LEU A 39 -6.63 0.21 10.83
CA LEU A 39 -5.41 0.94 10.49
C LEU A 39 -4.54 0.06 9.59
N TYR A 40 -3.94 0.67 8.57
CA TYR A 40 -3.13 -0.02 7.58
C TYR A 40 -1.69 0.46 7.65
N ILE A 41 -0.74 -0.45 7.90
CA ILE A 41 0.69 -0.12 8.01
C ILE A 41 1.42 -0.70 6.81
N PHE A 42 2.09 0.18 6.07
CA PHE A 42 2.89 -0.11 4.88
C PHE A 42 4.38 0.12 5.15
N GLU A 43 5.22 -0.70 4.55
CA GLU A 43 6.67 -0.46 4.51
C GLU A 43 7.07 0.25 3.22
N VAL A 44 7.78 1.38 3.35
CA VAL A 44 8.23 2.20 2.24
C VAL A 44 9.06 1.39 1.22
N LYS A 45 9.96 0.52 1.69
CA LYS A 45 10.81 -0.31 0.81
C LYS A 45 9.98 -1.22 -0.11
N MET A 46 8.84 -1.72 0.37
CA MET A 46 7.92 -2.56 -0.41
C MET A 46 7.12 -1.75 -1.44
N LEU A 47 6.94 -0.45 -1.20
CA LEU A 47 6.26 0.45 -2.14
C LEU A 47 7.17 0.86 -3.30
N SER A 48 8.50 0.85 -3.13
CA SER A 48 9.46 1.35 -4.13
C SER A 48 9.27 0.75 -5.55
N GLY A 49 8.90 -0.53 -5.65
CA GLY A 49 8.65 -1.22 -6.92
C GLY A 49 7.32 -0.87 -7.60
N ILE A 50 6.43 -0.13 -6.92
CA ILE A 50 5.07 0.19 -7.38
C ILE A 50 4.78 1.71 -7.39
N LEU A 51 5.73 2.56 -6.98
CA LEU A 51 5.57 4.03 -6.95
C LEU A 51 5.26 4.65 -8.32
N TYR A 52 5.60 3.96 -9.42
CA TYR A 52 5.33 4.41 -10.79
C TYR A 52 3.94 4.05 -11.31
N GLN A 53 3.15 3.30 -10.52
CA GLN A 53 1.81 2.86 -10.91
C GLN A 53 0.75 3.92 -10.52
N ASP A 54 -0.44 3.82 -11.10
CA ASP A 54 -1.59 4.57 -10.61
C ASP A 54 -1.94 4.17 -9.16
N SER A 55 -2.59 5.07 -8.43
CA SER A 55 -2.89 4.88 -7.01
C SER A 55 -3.63 3.58 -6.70
N PHE A 56 -4.55 3.18 -7.58
CA PHE A 56 -5.29 1.93 -7.43
C PHE A 56 -4.36 0.72 -7.57
N SER A 57 -3.58 0.65 -8.66
CA SER A 57 -2.59 -0.40 -8.86
C SER A 57 -1.61 -0.49 -7.69
N ALA A 58 -1.13 0.66 -7.20
CA ALA A 58 -0.22 0.72 -6.08
C ALA A 58 -0.85 0.10 -4.82
N LEU A 59 -2.09 0.43 -4.48
CA LEU A 59 -2.76 -0.16 -3.32
C LEU A 59 -2.91 -1.67 -3.44
N ILE A 60 -3.40 -2.14 -4.60
CA ILE A 60 -3.66 -3.56 -4.86
C ILE A 60 -2.37 -4.40 -4.83
N ASN A 61 -1.26 -3.82 -5.27
CA ASN A 61 0.04 -4.50 -5.30
C ASN A 61 0.86 -4.29 -4.01
N SER A 62 0.37 -3.50 -3.07
CA SER A 62 1.04 -3.23 -1.80
C SER A 62 0.88 -4.38 -0.82
N GLN A 63 1.92 -4.59 -0.01
CA GLN A 63 1.82 -5.39 1.20
C GLN A 63 1.64 -4.47 2.40
N TYR A 64 0.70 -4.82 3.27
CA TYR A 64 0.41 -4.08 4.48
C TYR A 64 -0.08 -4.98 5.60
N ILE A 65 0.08 -4.49 6.83
CA ILE A 65 -0.57 -5.04 8.01
C ILE A 65 -1.87 -4.28 8.24
N SER A 66 -2.91 -5.00 8.64
CA SER A 66 -4.18 -4.43 9.11
C SER A 66 -4.28 -4.65 10.62
N LEU A 67 -4.55 -3.58 11.38
CA LEU A 67 -4.83 -3.63 12.82
C LEU A 67 -6.17 -2.98 13.10
N PRO A 68 -7.02 -3.54 13.97
CA PRO A 68 -8.22 -2.84 14.41
C PRO A 68 -7.91 -1.43 14.92
N ARG A 69 -8.76 -0.44 14.59
CA ARG A 69 -8.57 0.96 15.01
C ARG A 69 -8.62 1.14 16.53
N ASN A 70 -9.28 0.21 17.24
CA ASN A 70 -9.35 0.16 18.69
C ASN A 70 -8.28 -0.76 19.32
N THR A 71 -7.24 -1.14 18.56
CA THR A 71 -6.10 -1.90 19.09
C THR A 71 -5.45 -1.13 20.24
N ASP A 72 -5.11 -1.87 21.30
CA ASP A 72 -4.42 -1.32 22.47
C ASP A 72 -3.04 -0.77 22.10
N ILE A 73 -2.63 0.31 22.78
CA ILE A 73 -1.37 1.00 22.49
C ILE A 73 -0.17 0.06 22.63
N ILE A 74 -0.16 -0.87 23.59
CA ILE A 74 0.93 -1.84 23.78
C ILE A 74 0.99 -2.81 22.60
N GLN A 75 -0.16 -3.21 22.05
CA GLN A 75 -0.20 -4.07 20.87
C GLN A 75 0.31 -3.33 19.63
N LEU A 76 -0.11 -2.07 19.44
CA LEU A 76 0.38 -1.22 18.35
C LEU A 76 1.90 -1.00 18.47
N GLN A 77 2.39 -0.73 19.68
CA GLN A 77 3.80 -0.63 20.02
C GLN A 77 4.58 -1.87 19.63
N ASN A 78 4.08 -3.05 20.00
CA ASN A 78 4.74 -4.33 19.68
C ASN A 78 4.79 -4.56 18.17
N CYS A 79 3.73 -4.23 17.43
CA CYS A 79 3.71 -4.33 15.97
C CYS A 79 4.74 -3.40 15.30
N ILE A 80 4.85 -2.16 15.78
CA ILE A 80 5.80 -1.17 15.26
C ILE A 80 7.24 -1.54 15.65
N SER A 81 7.47 -1.98 16.89
CA SER A 81 8.81 -2.25 17.46
C SER A 81 9.40 -3.58 17.01
N ALA A 82 8.58 -4.55 16.61
CA ALA A 82 9.06 -5.81 16.06
C ALA A 82 9.67 -5.67 14.63
N GLY A 83 9.90 -4.43 14.16
CA GLY A 83 10.41 -4.17 12.82
C GLY A 83 9.47 -4.66 11.72
N VAL A 84 8.16 -4.73 12.04
CA VAL A 84 7.13 -5.49 11.33
C VAL A 84 7.41 -6.99 11.44
N ILE A 85 6.44 -7.79 11.96
CA ILE A 85 6.47 -9.26 11.77
C ILE A 85 6.84 -9.44 10.32
N PRO A 86 7.97 -10.09 10.01
CA PRO A 86 8.56 -9.88 8.71
C PRO A 86 7.49 -10.22 7.68
N LEU A 87 7.22 -9.26 6.78
CA LEU A 87 6.15 -9.40 5.78
C LEU A 87 6.38 -10.65 4.92
N ASP A 88 7.57 -11.26 5.01
CA ASP A 88 7.90 -12.61 4.55
C ASP A 88 6.95 -13.71 5.10
N LYS A 89 6.35 -13.58 6.28
CA LYS A 89 5.35 -14.55 6.79
C LYS A 89 3.96 -14.38 6.20
N ARG A 90 3.72 -13.32 5.42
CA ARG A 90 2.72 -13.33 4.34
C ARG A 90 3.47 -13.59 3.03
N ASP A 91 4.04 -14.79 2.92
CA ASP A 91 4.73 -15.37 1.75
C ASP A 91 3.92 -15.36 0.43
N LYS A 92 2.69 -14.85 0.44
CA LYS A 92 1.94 -14.56 -0.77
C LYS A 92 1.79 -13.06 -0.93
N LYS A 93 2.62 -12.49 -1.80
CA LYS A 93 2.23 -11.39 -2.70
C LYS A 93 0.75 -11.60 -3.03
N MET A 94 -0.10 -10.58 -2.86
CA MET A 94 -1.51 -10.70 -3.21
C MET A 94 -1.59 -11.23 -4.64
N ASP A 95 -1.88 -12.53 -4.79
CA ASP A 95 -1.93 -13.19 -6.10
C ASP A 95 -3.29 -12.87 -6.72
N MET A 96 -3.53 -11.58 -6.92
CA MET A 96 -4.74 -11.06 -7.49
C MET A 96 -4.68 -11.32 -8.98
N THR A 97 -5.65 -12.08 -9.47
CA THR A 97 -5.80 -12.32 -10.89
C THR A 97 -6.17 -11.00 -11.58
N ARG A 98 -5.75 -10.84 -12.84
CA ARG A 98 -6.14 -9.68 -13.66
C ARG A 98 -7.66 -9.46 -13.69
N MET A 99 -8.43 -10.55 -13.62
CA MET A 99 -9.90 -10.48 -13.63
C MET A 99 -10.47 -9.99 -12.29
N GLU A 100 -9.89 -10.39 -11.16
CA GLU A 100 -10.26 -9.84 -9.84
C GLU A 100 -9.98 -8.34 -9.76
N GLU A 101 -8.79 -7.91 -10.21
CA GLU A 101 -8.44 -6.50 -10.29
C GLU A 101 -9.42 -5.72 -11.19
N SER A 102 -9.71 -6.27 -12.38
CA SER A 102 -10.63 -5.66 -13.35
C SER A 102 -12.03 -5.48 -12.76
N VAL A 103 -12.54 -6.49 -12.04
CA VAL A 103 -13.85 -6.39 -11.35
C VAL A 103 -13.81 -5.30 -10.27
N LEU A 104 -12.76 -5.21 -9.46
CA LEU A 104 -12.66 -4.15 -8.44
C LEU A 104 -12.55 -2.75 -9.07
N ARG A 105 -11.80 -2.60 -10.17
CA ARG A 105 -11.72 -1.32 -10.91
C ARG A 105 -13.07 -0.91 -11.49
N ALA A 106 -13.79 -1.84 -12.09
CA ALA A 106 -15.11 -1.58 -12.64
C ALA A 106 -16.11 -1.16 -11.55
N LEU A 107 -16.08 -1.84 -10.40
CA LEU A 107 -16.86 -1.45 -9.22
C LEU A 107 -16.48 -0.04 -8.73
N TYR A 108 -15.19 0.28 -8.69
CA TYR A 108 -14.71 1.60 -8.31
C TYR A 108 -15.13 2.69 -9.29
N ALA A 109 -15.20 2.36 -10.59
CA ALA A 109 -15.71 3.24 -11.64
C ALA A 109 -17.25 3.42 -11.59
N GLY A 110 -17.94 2.78 -10.64
CA GLY A 110 -19.39 2.93 -10.44
C GLY A 110 -20.25 1.97 -11.24
N LEU A 111 -19.66 0.97 -11.91
CA LEU A 111 -20.43 -0.04 -12.65
C LEU A 111 -21.15 -0.99 -11.70
N SER A 112 -22.39 -1.35 -12.03
CA SER A 112 -23.14 -2.35 -11.27
C SER A 112 -22.59 -3.76 -11.53
N MET A 113 -22.87 -4.71 -10.64
CA MET A 113 -22.47 -6.11 -10.87
C MET A 113 -23.08 -6.71 -12.14
N ASN A 114 -24.23 -6.20 -12.60
CA ASN A 114 -24.87 -6.64 -13.83
C ASN A 114 -24.16 -6.08 -15.06
N ASP A 115 -23.80 -4.79 -15.03
CA ASP A 115 -23.03 -4.16 -16.13
C ASP A 115 -21.66 -4.82 -16.28
N ILE A 116 -21.02 -5.17 -15.17
CA ILE A 116 -19.75 -5.92 -15.17
C ILE A 116 -19.93 -7.31 -15.74
N ALA A 117 -21.01 -8.01 -15.35
CA ALA A 117 -21.33 -9.33 -15.86
C ALA A 117 -21.53 -9.33 -17.37
N GLU A 118 -22.29 -8.36 -17.89
CA GLU A 118 -22.50 -8.15 -19.31
C GLU A 118 -21.20 -7.79 -20.04
N HIS A 119 -20.45 -6.81 -19.53
CA HIS A 119 -19.21 -6.32 -20.15
C HIS A 119 -18.16 -7.43 -20.34
N TYR A 120 -18.02 -8.31 -19.35
CA TYR A 120 -17.05 -9.41 -19.40
C TYR A 120 -17.66 -10.74 -19.88
N GLY A 121 -18.92 -10.78 -20.31
CA GLY A 121 -19.59 -12.00 -20.78
C GLY A 121 -19.63 -13.11 -19.73
N MET A 122 -19.88 -12.77 -18.47
CA MET A 122 -19.88 -13.72 -17.35
C MET A 122 -21.15 -13.62 -16.50
N SER A 123 -21.40 -14.63 -15.66
CA SER A 123 -22.56 -14.59 -14.75
C SER A 123 -22.33 -13.66 -13.56
N SER A 124 -23.40 -13.05 -13.02
CA SER A 124 -23.33 -12.23 -11.80
C SER A 124 -22.78 -13.01 -10.59
N LYS A 125 -22.97 -14.34 -10.57
CA LYS A 125 -22.35 -15.23 -9.58
C LYS A 125 -20.83 -15.25 -9.69
N ARG A 126 -20.29 -15.28 -10.92
CA ARG A 126 -18.84 -15.22 -11.16
C ARG A 126 -18.27 -13.85 -10.77
N VAL A 127 -18.94 -12.75 -11.12
CA VAL A 127 -18.55 -11.40 -10.67
C VAL A 127 -18.49 -11.32 -9.15
N SER A 128 -19.52 -11.82 -8.46
CA SER A 128 -19.58 -11.86 -7.00
C SER A 128 -18.45 -12.68 -6.38
N SER A 129 -18.11 -13.82 -7.00
CA SER A 129 -17.01 -14.67 -6.59
C SER A 129 -15.65 -13.99 -6.76
N LEU A 130 -15.43 -13.30 -7.89
CA LEU A 130 -14.21 -12.54 -8.17
C LEU A 130 -14.05 -11.37 -7.18
N LYS A 131 -15.12 -10.59 -6.97
CA LYS A 131 -15.12 -9.52 -5.95
C LYS A 131 -14.72 -10.05 -4.58
N ARG A 132 -15.35 -11.15 -4.14
CA ARG A 132 -15.06 -11.75 -2.82
C ARG A 132 -13.63 -12.27 -2.76
N GLY A 133 -13.16 -12.97 -3.80
CA GLY A 133 -11.78 -13.47 -3.89
C GLY A 133 -10.75 -12.36 -3.78
N ALA A 134 -10.97 -11.25 -4.51
CA ALA A 134 -10.12 -10.07 -4.46
C ALA A 134 -10.07 -9.47 -3.03
N LEU A 135 -11.24 -9.22 -2.42
CA LEU A 135 -11.33 -8.66 -1.07
C LEU A 135 -10.68 -9.57 -0.01
N THR A 136 -10.89 -10.89 -0.11
CA THR A 136 -10.26 -11.87 0.78
C THR A 136 -8.73 -11.85 0.65
N LYS A 137 -8.20 -11.77 -0.57
CA LYS A 137 -6.74 -11.64 -0.81
C LYS A 137 -6.18 -10.34 -0.23
N MET A 138 -6.99 -9.28 -0.23
CA MET A 138 -6.65 -8.02 0.44
C MET A 138 -6.78 -8.06 1.97
N GLY A 139 -7.39 -9.11 2.53
CA GLY A 139 -7.76 -9.14 3.94
C GLY A 139 -8.83 -8.10 4.31
N ILE A 140 -9.67 -7.69 3.35
CA ILE A 140 -10.74 -6.71 3.53
C ILE A 140 -12.08 -7.44 3.53
N GLU A 141 -12.93 -7.17 4.51
CA GLU A 141 -14.16 -7.96 4.73
C GLU A 141 -15.26 -7.65 3.73
N ASN A 142 -15.35 -6.40 3.27
CA ASN A 142 -16.47 -5.93 2.47
C ASN A 142 -16.10 -4.72 1.60
N ILE A 143 -16.95 -4.42 0.61
CA ILE A 143 -16.70 -3.37 -0.38
C ILE A 143 -16.70 -1.94 0.22
N PRO A 144 -17.54 -1.59 1.24
CA PRO A 144 -17.41 -0.29 1.90
C PRO A 144 -16.03 -0.05 2.52
N LEU A 145 -15.46 -1.03 3.22
CA LEU A 145 -14.11 -0.90 3.78
C LEU A 145 -13.05 -0.70 2.69
N PHE A 146 -13.15 -1.45 1.59
CA PHE A 146 -12.27 -1.27 0.43
C PHE A 146 -12.35 0.15 -0.14
N PHE A 147 -13.56 0.69 -0.34
CA PHE A 147 -13.73 2.05 -0.85
C PHE A 147 -13.25 3.12 0.13
N SER A 148 -13.40 2.91 1.44
CA SER A 148 -12.85 3.86 2.42
C SER A 148 -11.33 3.90 2.38
N LEU A 149 -10.68 2.74 2.36
CA LEU A 149 -9.23 2.63 2.20
C LEU A 149 -8.77 3.25 0.89
N LEU A 150 -9.39 2.89 -0.23
CA LEU A 150 -9.01 3.40 -1.55
C LEU A 150 -9.19 4.92 -1.66
N ARG A 151 -10.24 5.49 -1.08
CA ARG A 151 -10.44 6.95 -1.04
C ARG A 151 -9.33 7.64 -0.24
N CYS A 152 -9.02 7.12 0.95
CA CYS A 152 -7.95 7.64 1.79
C CYS A 152 -6.60 7.53 1.07
N TRP A 153 -6.31 6.36 0.52
CA TRP A 153 -5.11 6.10 -0.28
C TRP A 153 -4.99 7.04 -1.47
N ASN A 154 -6.04 7.20 -2.27
CA ASN A 154 -6.02 8.10 -3.43
C ASN A 154 -5.78 9.56 -3.05
N PHE A 155 -6.33 10.00 -1.91
CA PHE A 155 -6.10 11.35 -1.40
C PHE A 155 -4.62 11.56 -1.00
N PHE A 156 -4.01 10.58 -0.34
CA PHE A 156 -2.64 10.69 0.14
C PHE A 156 -1.56 10.23 -0.85
N TRP A 157 -1.93 9.50 -1.90
CA TRP A 157 -1.01 8.92 -2.88
C TRP A 157 -0.08 9.94 -3.55
N PRO A 158 -0.52 11.14 -3.94
CA PRO A 158 0.41 12.14 -4.50
C PRO A 158 1.55 12.48 -3.54
N PHE A 159 1.30 12.53 -2.24
CA PHE A 159 2.35 12.76 -1.24
C PHE A 159 3.26 11.53 -1.13
N ILE A 160 2.68 10.33 -1.01
CA ILE A 160 3.45 9.08 -0.90
C ILE A 160 4.37 8.88 -2.13
N SER A 161 3.85 9.07 -3.34
CA SER A 161 4.58 8.87 -4.59
C SER A 161 5.66 9.94 -4.85
N CYS A 162 5.45 11.19 -4.39
CA CYS A 162 6.42 12.28 -4.55
C CYS A 162 7.49 12.35 -3.45
N PHE A 163 7.23 11.87 -2.24
CA PHE A 163 8.20 11.92 -1.12
C PHE A 163 9.17 10.74 -1.09
N TYR A 164 8.81 9.60 -1.68
CA TYR A 164 9.68 8.42 -1.74
C TYR A 164 10.28 8.05 -3.12
N PRO A 165 10.53 8.98 -4.08
CA PRO A 165 11.19 8.61 -5.32
C PRO A 165 12.61 8.13 -5.04
N THR A 166 12.79 6.81 -5.07
CA THR A 166 14.03 6.09 -5.34
C THR A 166 15.30 6.66 -4.70
N ALA A 167 15.65 6.13 -3.53
CA ALA A 167 17.05 5.84 -3.17
C ALA A 167 17.65 4.73 -4.08
N VAL A 168 17.35 4.77 -5.38
CA VAL A 168 17.78 3.82 -6.44
C VAL A 168 18.47 4.58 -7.59
N LYS A 169 18.98 5.79 -7.32
CA LYS A 169 19.88 6.53 -8.21
C LYS A 169 21.06 7.12 -7.45
N SER A 170 21.85 6.28 -6.78
CA SER A 170 23.19 6.69 -6.32
C SER A 170 24.14 5.51 -6.15
N THR A 171 24.06 4.52 -7.04
CA THR A 171 25.15 3.59 -7.29
C THR A 171 25.29 3.46 -8.81
N GLU A 172 26.47 3.87 -9.30
CA GLU A 172 26.97 3.71 -10.68
C GLU A 172 26.50 4.73 -11.74
N ARG A 173 26.74 6.00 -11.47
CA ARG A 173 27.38 6.88 -12.46
C ARG A 173 28.62 7.51 -11.84
N THR A 174 29.64 6.69 -11.65
CA THR A 174 30.98 7.21 -11.34
C THR A 174 31.99 6.44 -12.18
N MET A 175 32.55 7.16 -13.16
CA MET A 175 33.76 6.84 -13.95
C MET A 175 33.57 5.65 -14.92
N ILE A 176 33.76 5.79 -16.23
CA ILE A 176 35.01 6.16 -16.88
C ILE A 176 34.71 7.01 -18.12
N VAL A 177 35.25 8.23 -18.16
CA VAL A 177 35.58 8.96 -19.39
C VAL A 177 37.09 9.18 -19.35
N SER A 178 37.73 9.09 -20.52
CA SER A 178 39.15 9.37 -20.84
C SER A 178 40.11 8.21 -20.51
N ASN A 179 41.01 7.74 -21.37
CA ASN A 179 41.59 8.30 -22.59
C ASN A 179 42.15 7.16 -23.46
N GLU A 180 42.03 7.29 -24.79
CA GLU A 180 42.94 6.66 -25.75
C GLU A 180 44.39 7.08 -25.46
N PRO A 181 45.38 6.26 -25.87
CA PRO A 181 46.62 6.81 -26.38
C PRO A 181 46.84 6.40 -27.83
N LEU A 182 46.87 7.41 -28.68
CA LEU A 182 47.51 7.39 -29.99
C LEU A 182 49.04 7.45 -29.80
N VAL A 183 49.75 6.58 -30.55
CA VAL A 183 51.07 6.80 -31.20
C VAL A 183 52.35 6.17 -30.59
N ARG A 184 52.91 5.24 -31.41
CA ARG A 184 54.32 4.91 -31.78
C ARG A 184 55.32 4.50 -30.70
N TYR A 185 55.95 3.34 -30.87
CA TYR A 185 57.18 3.12 -31.68
C TYR A 185 57.16 1.73 -32.31
#